data_AF-X8CFZ9-F1
#
_entry.id   AF-X8CFZ9-F1
#
_cell.length_a   1.000
_cell.length_b   1.000
_cell.length_c   1.000
_cell.angle_alpha   90.00
_cell.angle_beta   90.00
_cell.angle_gamma   90.00
#
_symmetry.space_group_name_H-M   'P 1'
#
loop_
_entity.id
_entity.type
_entity.pdbx_description
1 polymer ?
#
loop_
_entity_poly.entity_id
_entity_poly.type
_entity_poly.pdbx_seq_one_letter_code
_entity_poly.pdbx_strand_id
1 'polypeptide(L)'
;MLIAENVSVLSQTPSAFSALQSLDGARSGPRLNVRALVFGGEALSPQRLAKWLDSHPHRPRVINMYGITETTVHASYREIVDNDIDTNASPIGMPLAHLGFFVLDAWLRPVPEGVTGELYIAGSGVAAGYVGRAGLTASRFVACPFGEDGARMYRTGDLVRWGPGGQLHYLGRADEQVKIRGYRIELGEIQSALTELDGIEQAAVVAREDRPGDKRLVGYITGTADPVEVRARLAEHLPAYMVPATVLAVDAMPLTANGKLDTRALPAPDHSHRSQGSDHYRAPTTAVERALADIYTHVLGVENVGIDDSFFDLGGDSLSAMRLVAEVNTGLDVHLGVRALFEAPTIRRLAARLGTDGGARARRWWPASGRRWCRCRSPSRGCGSWANCTGPHRCTTWRSRCSCTGAWTPRPSARRWPT
;
A
#
# COMPACT_ATOMS: atom_id res chain seq x y z
N MET A 1 15.84 8.07 -13.90
CA MET A 1 16.94 7.73 -12.97
C MET A 1 17.34 6.26 -13.07
N LEU A 2 16.60 5.29 -12.49
CA LEU A 2 17.04 3.87 -12.45
C LEU A 2 17.51 3.28 -13.80
N ILE A 3 16.79 3.59 -14.89
CA ILE A 3 17.16 3.20 -16.26
C ILE A 3 18.41 3.94 -16.75
N ALA A 4 18.45 5.26 -16.54
CA ALA A 4 19.54 6.12 -17.01
C ALA A 4 20.87 5.74 -16.34
N GLU A 5 20.82 5.42 -15.05
CA GLU A 5 21.97 4.96 -14.26
C GLU A 5 22.25 3.45 -14.41
N ASN A 6 21.45 2.74 -15.22
CA ASN A 6 21.58 1.29 -15.45
C ASN A 6 21.72 0.47 -14.14
N VAL A 7 20.82 0.74 -13.18
CA VAL A 7 20.85 0.10 -11.85
C VAL A 7 20.72 -1.41 -11.98
N SER A 8 21.74 -2.13 -11.49
CA SER A 8 21.84 -3.59 -11.60
C SER A 8 21.41 -4.36 -10.34
N VAL A 9 21.41 -3.72 -9.18
CA VAL A 9 20.91 -4.29 -7.92
C VAL A 9 19.95 -3.29 -7.30
N LEU A 10 18.74 -3.75 -6.98
CA LEU A 10 17.70 -2.91 -6.41
C LEU A 10 17.14 -3.57 -5.14
N SER A 11 17.26 -2.87 -4.02
CA SER A 11 16.64 -3.24 -2.75
C SER A 11 15.39 -2.41 -2.51
N GLN A 12 14.27 -3.06 -2.21
CA GLN A 12 12.96 -2.44 -1.98
C GLN A 12 12.11 -3.26 -1.03
N THR A 13 11.07 -2.64 -0.48
CA THR A 13 9.96 -3.38 0.15
C THR A 13 9.04 -3.95 -0.94
N PRO A 14 8.37 -5.09 -0.70
CA PRO A 14 7.38 -5.63 -1.64
C PRO A 14 6.35 -4.59 -2.11
N SER A 15 5.85 -3.75 -1.21
CA SER A 15 4.88 -2.71 -1.54
C SER A 15 5.46 -1.62 -2.44
N ALA A 16 6.66 -1.11 -2.13
CA ALA A 16 7.32 -0.08 -2.94
C ALA A 16 7.64 -0.60 -4.35
N PHE A 17 8.06 -1.87 -4.46
CA PHE A 17 8.32 -2.48 -5.75
C PHE A 17 7.05 -2.69 -6.58
N SER A 18 5.90 -2.97 -5.96
CA SER A 18 4.64 -3.09 -6.71
C SER A 18 4.28 -1.81 -7.48
N ALA A 19 4.62 -0.64 -6.93
CA ALA A 19 4.53 0.66 -7.62
C ALA A 19 5.37 0.65 -8.91
N LEU A 20 6.64 0.30 -8.72
CA LEU A 20 7.64 0.31 -9.79
C LEU A 20 7.31 -0.72 -10.87
N GLN A 21 6.86 -1.91 -10.48
CA GLN A 21 6.40 -2.99 -11.36
C GLN A 21 5.28 -2.52 -12.28
N SER A 22 4.30 -1.79 -11.73
CA SER A 22 3.17 -1.25 -12.49
C SER A 22 3.64 -0.23 -13.54
N LEU A 23 4.51 0.69 -13.12
CA LEU A 23 5.07 1.74 -13.99
C LEU A 23 5.97 1.15 -15.07
N ASP A 24 6.92 0.30 -14.69
CA ASP A 24 7.82 -0.36 -15.63
C ASP A 24 7.03 -1.20 -16.63
N GLY A 25 6.03 -1.97 -16.17
CA GLY A 25 5.12 -2.78 -16.98
C GLY A 25 4.42 -2.00 -18.10
N ALA A 26 3.94 -0.79 -17.80
CA ALA A 26 3.20 0.07 -18.73
C ALA A 26 4.09 0.83 -19.74
N ARG A 27 5.43 0.81 -19.59
CA ARG A 27 6.34 1.57 -20.47
C ARG A 27 6.50 0.93 -21.85
N SER A 28 6.52 1.78 -22.88
CA SER A 28 6.84 1.39 -24.27
C SER A 28 8.32 1.57 -24.63
N GLY A 29 9.13 2.14 -23.74
CA GLY A 29 10.55 2.44 -23.95
C GLY A 29 11.50 1.48 -23.20
N PRO A 30 12.74 1.93 -22.91
CA PRO A 30 13.70 1.13 -22.14
C PRO A 30 13.11 0.67 -20.81
N ARG A 31 13.35 -0.61 -20.48
CA ARG A 31 12.93 -1.27 -19.24
C ARG A 31 14.03 -1.19 -18.20
N LEU A 32 13.70 -1.53 -16.96
CA LEU A 32 14.69 -1.80 -15.93
C LEU A 32 15.63 -2.95 -16.35
N ASN A 33 16.92 -2.83 -16.01
CA ASN A 33 17.95 -3.83 -16.32
C ASN A 33 18.57 -4.39 -15.03
N VAL A 34 17.70 -4.81 -14.11
CA VAL A 34 18.13 -5.29 -12.79
C VAL A 34 18.58 -6.74 -12.91
N ARG A 35 19.74 -7.07 -12.32
CA ARG A 35 20.25 -8.44 -12.19
C ARG A 35 19.82 -9.10 -10.89
N ALA A 36 19.67 -8.32 -9.81
CA ALA A 36 19.20 -8.80 -8.52
C ALA A 36 18.17 -7.85 -7.88
N LEU A 37 17.02 -8.39 -7.52
CA LEU A 37 16.02 -7.73 -6.70
C LEU A 37 16.09 -8.27 -5.28
N VAL A 38 16.29 -7.38 -4.32
CA VAL A 38 16.35 -7.72 -2.89
C VAL A 38 15.10 -7.17 -2.21
N PHE A 39 14.31 -8.05 -1.63
CA PHE A 39 13.14 -7.72 -0.83
C PHE A 39 13.44 -7.84 0.65
N GLY A 40 12.81 -6.98 1.45
CA GLY A 40 12.82 -7.08 2.89
C GLY A 40 11.80 -6.15 3.53
N GLY A 41 11.62 -6.28 4.84
CA GLY A 41 10.75 -5.41 5.63
C GLY A 41 9.26 -5.76 5.60
N GLU A 42 8.77 -6.55 4.63
CA GLU A 42 7.38 -7.03 4.57
C GLU A 42 7.32 -8.49 4.11
N ALA A 43 6.18 -9.15 4.33
CA ALA A 43 5.93 -10.47 3.77
C ALA A 43 5.94 -10.40 2.24
N LEU A 44 6.69 -11.29 1.60
CA LEU A 44 6.75 -11.39 0.15
C LEU A 44 5.76 -12.46 -0.32
N SER A 45 4.96 -12.13 -1.34
CA SER A 45 4.15 -13.10 -2.08
C SER A 45 4.76 -13.27 -3.47
N PRO A 46 5.55 -14.34 -3.71
CA PRO A 46 6.21 -14.57 -5.00
C PRO A 46 5.26 -14.57 -6.20
N GLN A 47 4.00 -14.98 -6.01
CA GLN A 47 2.94 -14.95 -7.04
C GLN A 47 2.79 -13.58 -7.71
N ARG A 48 2.91 -12.51 -6.92
CA ARG A 48 2.69 -11.14 -7.40
C ARG A 48 3.78 -10.69 -8.39
N LEU A 49 4.94 -11.35 -8.36
CA LEU A 49 6.06 -11.05 -9.24
C LEU A 49 6.00 -11.80 -10.58
N ALA A 50 5.29 -12.93 -10.66
CA ALA A 50 5.31 -13.86 -11.80
C ALA A 50 5.18 -13.15 -13.16
N LYS A 51 4.11 -12.37 -13.36
CA LYS A 51 3.87 -11.64 -14.62
C LYS A 51 4.99 -10.69 -15.02
N TRP A 52 5.63 -10.05 -14.04
CA TRP A 52 6.71 -9.11 -14.31
C TRP A 52 8.02 -9.84 -14.60
N LEU A 53 8.29 -10.94 -13.90
CA LEU A 53 9.43 -11.82 -14.19
C LEU A 53 9.33 -12.41 -15.60
N ASP A 54 8.15 -12.88 -15.99
CA ASP A 54 7.89 -13.47 -17.32
C ASP A 54 8.07 -12.48 -18.47
N SER A 55 7.80 -11.20 -18.22
CA SER A 55 7.90 -10.13 -19.22
C SER A 55 9.23 -9.39 -19.19
N HIS A 56 10.14 -9.73 -18.27
CA HIS A 56 11.44 -9.08 -18.14
C HIS A 56 12.46 -9.64 -19.13
N PRO A 57 13.25 -8.79 -19.83
CA PRO A 57 14.18 -9.25 -20.88
C PRO A 57 15.24 -10.24 -20.38
N HIS A 58 15.70 -10.04 -19.14
CA HIS A 58 16.57 -10.96 -18.42
C HIS A 58 15.96 -11.17 -17.05
N ARG A 59 15.72 -12.43 -16.70
CA ARG A 59 15.11 -12.77 -15.43
C ARG A 59 16.08 -12.44 -14.28
N PRO A 60 15.76 -11.48 -13.40
CA PRO A 60 16.62 -11.16 -12.27
C PRO A 60 16.60 -12.28 -11.23
N ARG A 61 17.68 -12.38 -10.45
CA ARG A 61 17.66 -13.12 -9.19
C ARG A 61 16.75 -12.38 -8.22
N VAL A 62 15.77 -13.09 -7.64
CA VAL A 62 14.87 -12.52 -6.65
C VAL A 62 15.26 -13.07 -5.29
N ILE A 63 15.64 -12.17 -4.39
CA ILE A 63 16.15 -12.49 -3.07
C ILE A 63 15.17 -11.91 -2.05
N ASN A 64 14.63 -12.75 -1.19
CA ASN A 64 13.90 -12.31 -0.02
C ASN A 64 14.81 -12.39 1.21
N MET A 65 15.05 -11.24 1.85
CA MET A 65 15.79 -11.15 3.09
C MET A 65 14.83 -10.80 4.21
N TYR A 66 14.91 -11.54 5.30
CA TYR A 66 14.16 -11.24 6.51
C TYR A 66 15.13 -10.76 7.58
N GLY A 67 14.67 -9.82 8.37
CA GLY A 67 15.35 -9.34 9.55
C GLY A 67 14.56 -8.22 10.19
N ILE A 68 15.04 -7.86 11.36
CA ILE A 68 14.51 -6.79 12.19
C ILE A 68 15.69 -5.94 12.69
N THR A 69 15.39 -4.72 13.12
CA THR A 69 16.41 -3.77 13.59
C THR A 69 17.27 -4.38 14.70
N GLU A 70 16.66 -5.14 15.61
CA GLU A 70 17.29 -5.76 16.77
C GLU A 70 18.22 -6.94 16.41
N THR A 71 18.23 -7.37 15.16
CA THR A 71 19.13 -8.40 14.63
C THR A 71 20.02 -7.89 13.50
N THR A 72 20.26 -6.57 13.46
CA THR A 72 21.18 -5.92 12.52
C THR A 72 20.78 -6.10 11.04
N VAL A 73 19.69 -5.43 10.64
CA VAL A 73 19.17 -5.33 9.26
C VAL A 73 18.56 -6.64 8.72
N HIS A 74 19.38 -7.66 8.47
CA HIS A 74 18.94 -8.93 7.90
C HIS A 74 19.52 -10.10 8.69
N ALA A 75 18.67 -11.10 8.92
CA ALA A 75 18.97 -12.28 9.72
C ALA A 75 18.87 -13.58 8.91
N SER A 76 18.17 -13.57 7.78
CA SER A 76 18.07 -14.71 6.87
C SER A 76 18.04 -14.31 5.41
N TYR A 77 18.29 -15.30 4.56
CA TYR A 77 18.35 -15.16 3.11
C TYR A 77 17.56 -16.29 2.43
N ARG A 78 16.74 -15.94 1.44
CA ARG A 78 16.08 -16.87 0.52
C ARG A 78 16.19 -16.37 -0.91
N GLU A 79 16.75 -17.17 -1.81
CA GLU A 79 16.53 -16.98 -3.24
C GLU A 79 15.19 -17.60 -3.64
N ILE A 80 14.35 -16.80 -4.29
CA ILE A 80 13.02 -17.21 -4.75
C ILE A 80 13.19 -17.95 -6.07
N VAL A 81 12.68 -19.18 -6.10
CA VAL A 81 12.69 -20.05 -7.29
C VAL A 81 11.28 -20.28 -7.81
N ASP A 82 11.14 -20.89 -8.98
CA ASP A 82 9.84 -21.14 -9.63
C ASP A 82 8.83 -21.83 -8.71
N ASN A 83 9.29 -22.83 -7.96
CA ASN A 83 8.42 -23.57 -7.05
C ASN A 83 7.84 -22.70 -5.91
N ASP A 84 8.46 -21.57 -5.57
CA ASP A 84 7.94 -20.66 -4.55
C ASP A 84 6.74 -19.85 -5.06
N ILE A 85 6.66 -19.63 -6.37
CA ILE A 85 5.56 -18.92 -7.04
C ILE A 85 4.26 -19.70 -6.89
N ASP A 86 4.32 -21.03 -6.80
CA ASP A 86 3.14 -21.88 -6.67
C ASP A 86 2.67 -22.04 -5.21
N THR A 87 3.41 -21.51 -4.23
CA THR A 87 3.11 -21.67 -2.80
C THR A 87 2.59 -20.39 -2.14
N ASN A 88 1.42 -20.42 -1.50
CA ASN A 88 0.86 -19.26 -0.79
C ASN A 88 1.56 -19.00 0.57
N ALA A 89 2.89 -18.93 0.56
CA ALA A 89 3.73 -18.69 1.72
C ALA A 89 4.69 -17.52 1.46
N SER A 90 5.17 -16.90 2.53
CA SER A 90 6.27 -15.92 2.48
C SER A 90 7.56 -16.59 2.95
N PRO A 91 8.34 -17.24 2.07
CA PRO A 91 9.55 -17.93 2.46
C PRO A 91 10.63 -16.92 2.84
N ILE A 92 11.17 -17.04 4.06
CA ILE A 92 12.23 -16.18 4.59
C ILE A 92 13.58 -16.91 4.70
N GLY A 93 13.61 -18.21 4.37
CA GLY A 93 14.82 -18.95 4.10
C GLY A 93 15.53 -19.47 5.35
N MET A 94 16.86 -19.49 5.28
CA MET A 94 17.76 -19.98 6.33
C MET A 94 18.47 -18.83 7.03
N PRO A 95 18.82 -18.97 8.32
CA PRO A 95 19.62 -17.96 9.00
C PRO A 95 20.95 -17.71 8.28
N LEU A 96 21.46 -16.49 8.38
CA LEU A 96 22.82 -16.17 7.98
C LEU A 96 23.82 -16.98 8.83
N ALA A 97 25.01 -17.26 8.30
CA ALA A 97 25.97 -18.19 8.89
C ALA A 97 26.39 -17.88 10.34
N HIS A 98 26.27 -16.63 10.77
CA HIS A 98 26.63 -16.16 12.11
C HIS A 98 25.42 -16.05 13.07
N LEU A 99 24.25 -16.55 12.64
CA LEU A 99 22.99 -16.49 13.38
C LEU A 99 22.36 -17.88 13.52
N GLY A 100 21.63 -18.06 14.61
CA GLY A 100 20.79 -19.25 14.86
C GLY A 100 19.32 -18.86 14.94
N PHE A 101 18.46 -19.61 14.24
CA PHE A 101 17.01 -19.47 14.30
C PHE A 101 16.41 -20.60 15.13
N PHE A 102 15.57 -20.25 16.09
CA PHE A 102 14.83 -21.19 16.92
C PHE A 102 13.35 -20.89 16.81
N VAL A 103 12.55 -21.90 16.46
CA VAL A 103 11.09 -21.78 16.41
C VAL A 103 10.54 -22.49 17.63
N LEU A 104 10.00 -21.71 18.57
CA LEU A 104 9.71 -22.18 19.92
C LEU A 104 8.22 -22.09 20.25
N ASP A 105 7.76 -22.98 21.12
CA ASP A 105 6.44 -22.90 21.75
C ASP A 105 6.44 -21.95 22.97
N ALA A 106 5.29 -21.87 23.65
CA ALA A 106 5.10 -21.02 24.83
C ALA A 106 5.96 -21.43 26.05
N TRP A 107 6.56 -22.62 26.04
CA TRP A 107 7.45 -23.13 27.08
C TRP A 107 8.93 -23.10 26.65
N LEU A 108 9.25 -22.37 25.57
CA LEU A 108 10.60 -22.25 24.97
C LEU A 108 11.15 -23.59 24.45
N ARG A 109 10.28 -24.53 24.06
CA ARG A 109 10.70 -25.80 23.47
C ARG A 109 10.68 -25.71 21.95
N PRO A 110 11.68 -26.27 21.24
CA PRO A 110 11.66 -26.34 19.79
C PRO A 110 10.42 -27.08 19.27
N VAL A 111 9.71 -26.48 18.32
CA VAL A 111 8.56 -27.14 17.68
C VAL A 111 9.03 -28.02 16.51
N PRO A 112 8.32 -29.12 16.19
CA PRO A 112 8.60 -29.94 15.01
C PRO A 112 8.45 -29.17 13.69
N GLU A 113 9.03 -29.72 12.62
CA GLU A 113 8.75 -29.25 11.25
C GLU A 113 7.24 -29.27 10.97
N GLY A 114 6.73 -28.26 10.27
CA GLY A 114 5.30 -28.18 9.98
C GLY A 114 4.45 -27.57 11.12
N VAL A 115 5.01 -27.32 12.30
CA VAL A 115 4.31 -26.69 13.42
C VAL A 115 4.66 -25.20 13.53
N THR A 116 3.64 -24.37 13.78
CA THR A 116 3.82 -22.93 13.99
C THR A 116 4.36 -22.66 15.38
N GLY A 117 5.39 -21.81 15.48
CA GLY A 117 5.91 -21.29 16.74
C GLY A 117 6.39 -19.84 16.59
N GLU A 118 6.87 -19.26 17.68
CA GLU A 118 7.47 -17.93 17.70
C GLU A 118 8.97 -18.03 17.33
N LEU A 119 9.44 -17.11 16.48
CA LEU A 119 10.84 -17.06 16.08
C LEU A 119 11.71 -16.37 17.13
N TYR A 120 12.81 -17.02 17.51
CA TYR A 120 13.89 -16.46 18.32
C TYR A 120 15.19 -16.49 17.53
N ILE A 121 16.01 -15.45 17.70
CA ILE A 121 17.25 -15.28 16.92
C ILE A 121 18.42 -15.10 17.89
N ALA A 122 19.45 -15.94 17.77
CA ALA A 122 20.69 -15.83 18.54
C ALA A 122 21.89 -15.60 17.61
N GLY A 123 23.03 -15.19 18.16
CA GLY A 123 24.29 -15.01 17.43
C GLY A 123 24.74 -13.55 17.35
N SER A 124 25.80 -13.29 16.59
CA SER A 124 26.54 -12.01 16.64
C SER A 124 25.78 -10.81 16.05
N GLY A 125 24.69 -11.05 15.31
CA GLY A 125 23.83 -9.97 14.81
C GLY A 125 22.81 -9.45 15.82
N VAL A 126 22.65 -10.09 16.98
CA VAL A 126 21.72 -9.64 18.04
C VAL A 126 22.24 -8.36 18.69
N ALA A 127 21.40 -7.31 18.71
CA ALA A 127 21.75 -6.01 19.26
C ALA A 127 22.06 -6.05 20.77
N ALA A 128 22.73 -5.00 21.25
CA ALA A 128 23.02 -4.84 22.69
C ALA A 128 21.72 -4.72 23.52
N GLY A 129 20.73 -4.00 23.00
CA GLY A 129 19.45 -3.75 23.66
C GLY A 129 18.83 -2.43 23.20
N TYR A 130 17.82 -1.96 23.95
CA TYR A 130 17.18 -0.68 23.73
C TYR A 130 17.79 0.40 24.65
N VAL A 131 18.18 1.53 24.06
CA VAL A 131 18.84 2.64 24.78
C VAL A 131 17.94 3.15 25.92
N GLY A 132 18.45 3.13 27.15
CA GLY A 132 17.74 3.62 28.34
C GLY A 132 16.50 2.81 28.75
N ARG A 133 16.28 1.63 28.16
CA ARG A 133 15.06 0.83 28.37
C ARG A 133 15.41 -0.59 28.83
N ALA A 134 15.99 -0.70 30.02
CA ALA A 134 16.46 -1.97 30.58
C ALA A 134 15.34 -3.02 30.72
N GLY A 135 14.16 -2.62 31.21
CA GLY A 135 13.01 -3.55 31.34
C GLY A 135 12.55 -4.13 30.00
N LEU A 136 12.44 -3.30 28.96
CA LEU A 136 12.09 -3.76 27.61
C LEU A 136 13.21 -4.60 26.98
N THR A 137 14.46 -4.25 27.26
CA THR A 137 15.61 -5.04 26.83
C THR A 137 15.56 -6.43 27.44
N ALA A 138 15.36 -6.54 28.76
CA ALA A 138 15.29 -7.82 29.45
C ALA A 138 14.10 -8.69 29.01
N SER A 139 12.97 -8.09 28.59
CA SER A 139 11.80 -8.84 28.13
C SER A 139 11.90 -9.37 26.70
N ARG A 140 12.77 -8.77 25.86
CA ARG A 140 12.96 -9.17 24.46
C ARG A 140 14.30 -9.86 24.18
N PHE A 141 15.38 -9.48 24.87
CA PHE A 141 16.71 -10.08 24.75
C PHE A 141 16.94 -11.05 25.91
N VAL A 142 16.39 -12.26 25.77
CA VAL A 142 16.34 -13.28 26.82
C VAL A 142 17.55 -14.22 26.76
N ALA A 143 17.76 -15.02 27.81
CA ALA A 143 18.80 -16.05 27.82
C ALA A 143 18.53 -17.10 26.72
N CYS A 144 19.57 -17.53 26.00
CA CYS A 144 19.48 -18.56 24.98
C CYS A 144 19.87 -19.93 25.58
N PRO A 145 18.92 -20.88 25.74
CA PRO A 145 19.24 -22.20 26.28
C PRO A 145 19.93 -23.13 25.26
N PHE A 146 20.12 -22.67 24.02
CA PHE A 146 20.68 -23.44 22.91
C PHE A 146 22.08 -22.96 22.48
N GLY A 147 22.58 -21.89 23.11
CA GLY A 147 23.89 -21.31 22.84
C GLY A 147 24.92 -21.67 23.90
N GLU A 148 26.07 -21.01 23.84
CA GLU A 148 27.09 -21.07 24.88
C GLU A 148 26.61 -20.39 26.18
N ASP A 149 27.31 -20.63 27.28
CA ASP A 149 27.01 -20.01 28.56
C ASP A 149 27.01 -18.47 28.46
N GLY A 150 25.92 -17.84 28.91
CA GLY A 150 25.72 -16.39 28.82
C GLY A 150 25.21 -15.91 27.46
N ALA A 151 24.98 -16.79 26.48
CA ALA A 151 24.39 -16.42 25.20
C ALA A 151 22.97 -15.84 25.38
N ARG A 152 22.63 -14.87 24.54
CA ARG A 152 21.30 -14.26 24.47
C ARG A 152 20.63 -14.57 23.13
N MET A 153 19.31 -14.59 23.15
CA MET A 153 18.48 -14.63 21.95
C MET A 153 17.44 -13.52 21.99
N TYR A 154 17.09 -12.99 20.83
CA TYR A 154 16.06 -11.99 20.67
C TYR A 154 14.72 -12.65 20.32
N ARG A 155 13.69 -12.34 21.10
CA ARG A 155 12.29 -12.76 20.92
C ARG A 155 11.61 -11.86 19.87
N THR A 156 11.41 -12.39 18.67
CA THR A 156 10.97 -11.56 17.53
C THR A 156 9.52 -11.09 17.61
N GLY A 157 8.63 -11.89 18.21
CA GLY A 157 7.19 -11.73 18.08
C GLY A 157 6.63 -12.22 16.74
N ASP A 158 7.48 -12.72 15.81
CA ASP A 158 7.04 -13.25 14.53
C ASP A 158 6.62 -14.72 14.65
N LEU A 159 5.49 -15.07 14.04
CA LEU A 159 5.02 -16.44 13.90
C LEU A 159 5.54 -17.04 12.61
N VAL A 160 6.19 -18.18 12.72
CA VAL A 160 6.86 -18.85 11.62
C VAL A 160 6.68 -20.36 11.72
N ARG A 161 7.04 -21.06 10.65
CA ARG A 161 7.05 -22.51 10.59
C ARG A 161 8.17 -23.01 9.69
N TRP A 162 8.87 -24.05 10.11
CA TRP A 162 9.79 -24.79 9.24
C TRP A 162 9.01 -25.56 8.18
N GLY A 163 9.36 -25.32 6.92
CA GLY A 163 8.93 -26.12 5.77
C GLY A 163 10.01 -27.11 5.30
N PRO A 164 9.71 -27.84 4.22
CA PRO A 164 10.62 -28.83 3.65
C PRO A 164 11.99 -28.24 3.31
N GLY A 165 13.05 -29.03 3.51
CA GLY A 165 14.42 -28.59 3.22
C GLY A 165 14.93 -27.50 4.17
N GLY A 166 14.35 -27.41 5.37
CA GLY A 166 14.72 -26.47 6.42
C GLY A 166 14.28 -25.03 6.16
N GLN A 167 13.45 -24.77 5.16
CA GLN A 167 13.14 -23.40 4.76
C GLN A 167 12.09 -22.78 5.68
N LEU A 168 12.38 -21.63 6.28
CA LEU A 168 11.45 -20.99 7.20
C LEU A 168 10.40 -20.17 6.44
N HIS A 169 9.13 -20.33 6.80
CA HIS A 169 8.00 -19.60 6.24
C HIS A 169 7.43 -18.63 7.27
N TYR A 170 7.30 -17.37 6.91
CA TYR A 170 6.66 -16.34 7.73
C TYR A 170 5.13 -16.43 7.65
N LEU A 171 4.46 -16.37 8.79
CA LEU A 171 3.00 -16.53 8.92
C LEU A 171 2.32 -15.29 9.50
N GLY A 172 3.04 -14.45 10.25
CA GLY A 172 2.46 -13.26 10.86
C GLY A 172 3.15 -12.85 12.16
N ARG A 173 2.40 -12.21 13.04
CA ARG A 173 2.83 -11.72 14.36
C ARG A 173 2.02 -12.37 15.46
N ALA A 174 2.66 -12.58 16.60
CA ALA A 174 2.02 -13.02 17.84
C ALA A 174 1.47 -11.85 18.67
N ASP A 175 1.95 -10.64 18.41
CA ASP A 175 1.51 -9.40 19.06
C ASP A 175 0.81 -8.44 18.07
N GLU A 176 0.41 -7.27 18.56
CA GLU A 176 -0.36 -6.26 17.80
C GLU A 176 0.50 -5.41 16.85
N GLN A 177 1.80 -5.70 16.76
CA GLN A 177 2.69 -4.98 15.86
C GLN A 177 2.34 -5.26 14.41
N VAL A 178 2.40 -4.24 13.56
CA VAL A 178 2.11 -4.37 12.13
C VAL A 178 3.22 -3.82 11.25
N LYS A 179 3.36 -4.43 10.07
CA LYS A 179 4.17 -3.91 8.97
C LYS A 179 3.25 -3.34 7.92
N ILE A 180 3.36 -2.03 7.67
CA ILE A 180 2.58 -1.31 6.66
C ILE A 180 3.54 -0.51 5.80
N ARG A 181 3.65 -0.87 4.51
CA ARG A 181 4.51 -0.20 3.52
C ARG A 181 5.98 -0.17 3.95
N GLY A 182 6.43 -1.23 4.62
CA GLY A 182 7.78 -1.37 5.17
C GLY A 182 8.03 -0.68 6.51
N TYR A 183 7.08 0.11 7.01
CA TYR A 183 7.17 0.68 8.35
C TYR A 183 6.72 -0.34 9.38
N ARG A 184 7.53 -0.49 10.42
CA ARG A 184 7.22 -1.24 11.62
C ARG A 184 6.47 -0.30 12.57
N ILE A 185 5.19 -0.58 12.81
CA ILE A 185 4.29 0.29 13.55
C ILE A 185 3.76 -0.46 14.76
N GLU A 186 3.91 0.14 15.93
CA GLU A 186 3.30 -0.32 17.18
C GLU A 186 1.91 0.31 17.31
N LEU A 187 0.85 -0.48 17.16
CA LEU A 187 -0.53 0.05 17.22
C LEU A 187 -0.85 0.69 18.57
N GLY A 188 -0.28 0.14 19.65
CA GLY A 188 -0.41 0.68 21.00
C GLY A 188 0.17 2.09 21.18
N GLU A 189 1.17 2.49 20.39
CA GLU A 189 1.73 3.86 20.43
C GLU A 189 0.69 4.87 19.92
N ILE A 190 0.05 4.55 18.78
CA ILE A 190 -1.00 5.39 18.20
C ILE A 190 -2.23 5.41 19.10
N GLN A 191 -2.58 4.26 19.68
CA GLN A 191 -3.69 4.16 20.64
C GLN A 191 -3.44 5.01 21.88
N SER A 192 -2.21 5.01 22.42
CA SER A 192 -1.85 5.85 23.57
C SER A 192 -1.96 7.33 23.22
N ALA A 193 -1.44 7.74 22.06
CA ALA A 193 -1.56 9.11 21.56
C ALA A 193 -3.03 9.54 21.36
N LEU A 194 -3.91 8.63 20.92
CA LEU A 194 -5.35 8.89 20.84
C LEU A 194 -5.96 9.12 22.23
N THR A 195 -5.64 8.27 23.20
CA THR A 195 -6.20 8.39 24.56
C THR A 195 -5.73 9.62 25.34
N GLU A 196 -4.68 10.31 24.87
CA GLU A 196 -4.20 11.56 25.46
C GLU A 196 -5.00 12.81 25.00
N LEU A 197 -5.86 12.68 23.99
CA LEU A 197 -6.67 13.79 23.48
C LEU A 197 -8.00 13.92 24.24
N ASP A 198 -8.40 15.17 24.50
CA ASP A 198 -9.64 15.49 25.20
C ASP A 198 -10.88 14.96 24.46
N GLY A 199 -11.85 14.45 25.23
CA GLY A 199 -13.12 13.96 24.69
C GLY A 199 -13.08 12.52 24.15
N ILE A 200 -11.95 11.82 24.25
CA ILE A 200 -11.83 10.38 23.96
C ILE A 200 -11.92 9.58 25.27
N GLU A 201 -12.86 8.63 25.33
CA GLU A 201 -13.00 7.73 26.49
C GLU A 201 -12.26 6.41 26.29
N GLN A 202 -12.35 5.85 25.07
CA GLN A 202 -11.63 4.65 24.65
C GLN A 202 -11.13 4.83 23.24
N ALA A 203 -9.96 4.24 22.94
CA ALA A 203 -9.43 4.19 21.59
C ALA A 203 -8.92 2.78 21.27
N ALA A 204 -9.05 2.41 19.99
CA ALA A 204 -8.44 1.21 19.43
C ALA A 204 -7.88 1.54 18.04
N VAL A 205 -6.71 1.01 17.72
CA VAL A 205 -6.11 1.16 16.39
C VAL A 205 -5.90 -0.20 15.80
N VAL A 206 -6.35 -0.40 14.56
CA VAL A 206 -6.21 -1.67 13.85
C VAL A 206 -5.65 -1.45 12.46
N ALA A 207 -4.84 -2.39 11.99
CA ALA A 207 -4.47 -2.46 10.59
C ALA A 207 -5.52 -3.26 9.82
N ARG A 208 -6.30 -2.59 8.97
CA ARG A 208 -7.29 -3.21 8.10
C ARG A 208 -6.74 -3.42 6.70
N GLU A 209 -7.18 -4.49 6.06
CA GLU A 209 -6.91 -4.81 4.66
C GLU A 209 -8.25 -5.18 4.00
N ASP A 210 -9.08 -4.18 3.71
CA ASP A 210 -10.40 -4.40 3.09
C ASP A 210 -10.28 -4.75 1.59
N ARG A 211 -9.12 -4.46 0.98
CA ARG A 211 -8.74 -4.86 -0.38
C ARG A 211 -7.38 -5.59 -0.33
N PRO A 212 -7.18 -6.72 -1.04
CA PRO A 212 -5.92 -7.46 -0.98
C PRO A 212 -4.70 -6.62 -1.36
N GLY A 213 -3.70 -6.57 -0.48
CA GLY A 213 -2.48 -5.78 -0.61
C GLY A 213 -2.58 -4.32 -0.17
N ASP A 214 -3.75 -3.83 0.23
CA ASP A 214 -3.98 -2.45 0.66
C ASP A 214 -4.23 -2.39 2.18
N LYS A 215 -3.14 -2.52 2.93
CA LYS A 215 -3.17 -2.46 4.40
C LYS A 215 -3.04 -1.03 4.89
N ARG A 216 -3.95 -0.62 5.78
CA ARG A 216 -4.04 0.75 6.31
C ARG A 216 -4.44 0.77 7.78
N LEU A 217 -4.01 1.81 8.48
CA LEU A 217 -4.39 2.07 9.86
C LEU A 217 -5.78 2.69 9.93
N VAL A 218 -6.62 2.18 10.82
CA VAL A 218 -7.92 2.77 11.17
C VAL A 218 -7.99 2.92 12.67
N GLY A 219 -8.29 4.14 13.12
CA GLY A 219 -8.56 4.44 14.52
C GLY A 219 -10.05 4.36 14.81
N TYR A 220 -10.40 3.81 15.95
CA TYR A 220 -11.75 3.78 16.49
C TYR A 220 -11.72 4.49 17.84
N ILE A 221 -12.69 5.36 18.08
CA ILE A 221 -12.80 6.11 19.33
C ILE A 221 -14.23 6.03 19.88
N THR A 222 -14.36 6.08 21.20
CA THR A 222 -15.63 6.40 21.90
C THR A 222 -15.48 7.76 22.59
N GLY A 223 -16.59 8.40 22.89
CA GLY A 223 -16.62 9.71 23.55
C GLY A 223 -17.22 10.81 22.67
N THR A 224 -16.89 12.06 22.98
CA THR A 224 -17.46 13.27 22.36
C THR A 224 -16.55 13.93 21.33
N ALA A 225 -15.30 13.48 21.21
CA ALA A 225 -14.33 14.06 20.28
C ALA A 225 -14.73 13.87 18.81
N ASP A 226 -14.52 14.89 17.99
CA ASP A 226 -14.71 14.80 16.53
C ASP A 226 -13.58 13.98 15.89
N PRO A 227 -13.87 12.85 15.21
CA PRO A 227 -12.87 12.05 14.52
C PRO A 227 -11.98 12.81 13.53
N VAL A 228 -12.51 13.85 12.88
CA VAL A 228 -11.74 14.65 11.90
C VAL A 228 -10.69 15.49 12.60
N GLU A 229 -11.07 16.18 13.67
CA GLU A 229 -10.16 16.99 14.48
C GLU A 229 -9.11 16.12 15.18
N VAL A 230 -9.52 14.99 15.76
CA VAL A 230 -8.63 14.01 16.40
C VAL A 230 -7.52 13.58 15.45
N ARG A 231 -7.87 13.22 14.21
CA ARG A 231 -6.88 12.82 13.21
C ARG A 231 -5.91 13.96 12.87
N ALA A 232 -6.40 15.19 12.77
CA ALA A 232 -5.54 16.35 12.51
C ALA A 232 -4.54 16.58 13.66
N ARG A 233 -4.99 16.47 14.92
CA ARG A 233 -4.13 16.60 16.10
C ARG A 233 -3.09 15.47 16.22
N LEU A 234 -3.45 14.24 15.84
CA LEU A 234 -2.46 13.16 15.74
C LEU A 234 -1.36 13.47 14.73
N ALA A 235 -1.70 14.09 13.60
CA ALA A 235 -0.72 14.43 12.56
C ALA A 235 0.28 15.51 12.97
N GLU A 236 0.02 16.26 14.05
CA GLU A 236 0.95 17.23 14.63
C GLU A 236 2.07 16.56 15.45
N HIS A 237 1.81 15.36 16.01
CA HIS A 237 2.67 14.72 17.01
C HIS A 237 3.24 13.38 16.56
N LEU A 238 2.57 12.69 15.62
CA LEU A 238 3.01 11.41 15.09
C LEU A 238 3.62 11.55 13.69
N PRO A 239 4.61 10.72 13.34
CA PRO A 239 5.04 10.59 11.95
C PRO A 239 3.86 10.27 11.03
N ALA A 240 3.85 10.84 9.82
CA ALA A 240 2.73 10.70 8.89
C ALA A 240 2.31 9.25 8.57
N TYR A 241 3.25 8.29 8.65
CA TYR A 241 2.96 6.87 8.41
C TYR A 241 2.27 6.16 9.59
N MET A 242 2.27 6.77 10.78
CA MET A 242 1.57 6.28 11.99
C MET A 242 0.17 6.89 12.16
N VAL A 243 -0.12 7.99 11.46
CA VAL A 243 -1.45 8.62 11.51
C VAL A 243 -2.47 7.71 10.82
N PRO A 244 -3.58 7.32 11.49
CA PRO A 244 -4.63 6.53 10.87
C PRO A 244 -5.17 7.18 9.59
N ALA A 245 -5.44 6.37 8.57
CA ALA A 245 -6.04 6.85 7.33
C ALA A 245 -7.43 7.46 7.59
N THR A 246 -8.15 6.91 8.57
CA THR A 246 -9.42 7.44 9.06
C THR A 246 -9.53 7.13 10.56
N VAL A 247 -10.22 8.01 11.27
CA VAL A 247 -10.72 7.76 12.62
C VAL A 247 -12.24 7.66 12.54
N LEU A 248 -12.84 6.73 13.27
CA LEU A 248 -14.28 6.50 13.32
C LEU A 248 -14.76 6.57 14.77
N ALA A 249 -15.83 7.32 15.02
CA ALA A 249 -16.55 7.24 16.29
C ALA A 249 -17.41 5.98 16.30
N VAL A 250 -17.39 5.25 17.41
CA VAL A 250 -18.28 4.11 17.68
C VAL A 250 -18.96 4.32 19.03
N ASP A 251 -20.20 3.85 19.16
CA ASP A 251 -20.96 4.02 20.41
C ASP A 251 -20.31 3.26 21.58
N ALA A 252 -19.74 2.08 21.28
CA ALA A 252 -19.00 1.27 22.24
C ALA A 252 -17.98 0.39 21.53
N MET A 253 -16.86 0.09 22.21
CA MET A 253 -15.89 -0.88 21.69
C MET A 253 -16.48 -2.29 21.71
N PRO A 254 -16.53 -3.00 20.57
CA PRO A 254 -17.06 -4.35 20.55
C PRO A 254 -16.08 -5.28 21.29
N LEU A 255 -16.60 -6.05 22.25
CA LEU A 255 -15.81 -7.01 23.03
C LEU A 255 -16.28 -8.43 22.74
N THR A 256 -15.33 -9.36 22.69
CA THR A 256 -15.57 -10.81 22.73
C THR A 256 -16.17 -11.22 24.09
N ALA A 257 -16.70 -12.44 24.18
CA ALA A 257 -17.21 -13.01 25.45
C ALA A 257 -16.17 -13.01 26.60
N ASN A 258 -14.88 -12.93 26.28
CA ASN A 258 -13.77 -12.87 27.24
C ASN A 258 -13.32 -11.43 27.57
N GLY A 259 -14.07 -10.41 27.14
CA GLY A 259 -13.77 -8.99 27.41
C GLY A 259 -12.61 -8.40 26.59
N LYS A 260 -12.10 -9.11 25.58
CA LYS A 260 -11.09 -8.57 24.63
C LYS A 260 -11.76 -7.89 23.45
N LEU A 261 -11.12 -6.87 22.85
CA LEU A 261 -11.58 -6.21 21.63
C LEU A 261 -11.86 -7.23 20.51
N ASP A 262 -13.09 -7.20 19.97
CA ASP A 262 -13.45 -7.96 18.77
C ASP A 262 -13.20 -7.10 17.52
N THR A 263 -12.00 -7.23 16.97
CA THR A 263 -11.58 -6.47 15.79
C THR A 263 -12.39 -6.80 14.53
N ARG A 264 -13.08 -7.96 14.49
CA ARG A 264 -13.92 -8.35 13.34
C ARG A 264 -15.28 -7.67 13.38
N ALA A 265 -15.76 -7.31 14.56
CA ALA A 265 -17.01 -6.59 14.76
C ALA A 265 -16.88 -5.07 14.53
N LEU A 266 -15.65 -4.55 14.38
CA LEU A 266 -15.42 -3.14 14.11
C LEU A 266 -15.93 -2.74 12.71
N PRO A 267 -16.69 -1.64 12.58
CA PRO A 267 -17.26 -1.22 11.31
C PRO A 267 -16.16 -0.84 10.30
N ALA A 268 -16.33 -1.23 9.04
CA ALA A 268 -15.43 -0.82 7.97
C ALA A 268 -15.63 0.68 7.67
N PRO A 269 -14.56 1.43 7.35
CA PRO A 269 -14.73 2.82 6.94
C PRO A 269 -15.49 2.89 5.62
N ASP A 270 -16.57 3.67 5.59
CA ASP A 270 -17.28 3.93 4.36
C ASP A 270 -16.52 4.98 3.55
N HIS A 271 -16.04 4.58 2.37
CA HIS A 271 -15.34 5.45 1.43
C HIS A 271 -16.26 5.91 0.29
N SER A 272 -17.41 5.25 0.11
CA SER A 272 -18.41 5.58 -0.91
C SER A 272 -19.26 6.79 -0.51
N HIS A 273 -19.53 6.96 0.79
CA HIS A 273 -20.49 7.96 1.27
C HIS A 273 -19.88 9.33 1.61
N ARG A 274 -18.55 9.47 1.70
CA ARG A 274 -17.91 10.77 1.98
C ARG A 274 -17.99 11.78 0.84
N SER A 275 -18.17 11.31 -0.41
CA SER A 275 -18.37 12.17 -1.58
C SER A 275 -19.80 12.69 -1.72
N GLN A 276 -20.77 12.16 -0.98
CA GLN A 276 -22.20 12.48 -1.16
C GLN A 276 -22.86 13.15 0.07
N GLY A 277 -22.17 13.22 1.21
CA GLY A 277 -22.76 13.63 2.49
C GLY A 277 -22.20 14.90 3.14
N SER A 278 -21.25 15.62 2.54
CA SER A 278 -20.77 16.88 3.12
C SER A 278 -21.43 18.08 2.47
N ASP A 279 -21.86 19.04 3.29
CA ASP A 279 -22.26 20.42 2.93
C ASP A 279 -21.13 21.21 2.19
N HIS A 280 -20.08 20.52 1.72
CA HIS A 280 -18.78 21.06 1.33
C HIS A 280 -18.28 20.55 -0.05
N TYR A 281 -19.10 19.84 -0.83
CA TYR A 281 -18.71 19.50 -2.21
C TYR A 281 -18.57 20.77 -3.07
N ARG A 282 -17.33 21.12 -3.40
CA ARG A 282 -17.01 22.20 -4.35
C ARG A 282 -16.49 21.62 -5.65
N ALA A 283 -17.23 21.85 -6.73
CA ALA A 283 -16.86 21.35 -8.04
C ALA A 283 -15.60 22.05 -8.58
N PRO A 284 -14.76 21.33 -9.36
CA PRO A 284 -13.66 21.93 -10.11
C PRO A 284 -14.12 23.05 -11.04
N THR A 285 -13.48 24.22 -10.96
CA THR A 285 -13.84 25.41 -11.74
C THR A 285 -12.86 25.66 -12.89
N THR A 286 -11.58 25.38 -12.68
CA THR A 286 -10.53 25.60 -13.69
C THR A 286 -10.27 24.35 -14.55
N ALA A 287 -9.54 24.51 -15.66
CA ALA A 287 -9.11 23.39 -16.48
C ALA A 287 -8.13 22.46 -15.73
N VAL A 288 -7.23 23.05 -14.93
CA VAL A 288 -6.26 22.30 -14.12
C VAL A 288 -6.97 21.53 -13.01
N GLU A 289 -7.91 22.16 -12.29
CA GLU A 289 -8.70 21.47 -11.26
C GLU A 289 -9.50 20.31 -11.83
N ARG A 290 -10.10 20.46 -13.02
CA ARG A 290 -10.84 19.37 -13.69
C ARG A 290 -9.94 18.20 -14.05
N ALA A 291 -8.77 18.48 -14.63
CA ALA A 291 -7.80 17.44 -14.96
C ALA A 291 -7.30 16.71 -13.70
N LEU A 292 -7.02 17.45 -12.61
CA LEU A 292 -6.64 16.86 -11.33
C LEU A 292 -7.78 16.01 -10.75
N ALA A 293 -9.02 16.47 -10.80
CA ALA A 293 -10.18 15.70 -10.32
C ALA A 293 -10.36 14.39 -11.07
N ASP A 294 -10.20 14.40 -12.40
CA ASP A 294 -10.24 13.19 -13.23
C ASP A 294 -9.14 12.19 -12.82
N ILE A 295 -7.92 12.68 -12.60
CA ILE A 295 -6.78 11.84 -12.18
C ILE A 295 -7.00 11.29 -10.77
N TYR A 296 -7.47 12.10 -9.80
CA TYR A 296 -7.79 11.64 -8.44
C TYR A 296 -8.84 10.53 -8.48
N THR A 297 -9.93 10.76 -9.22
CA THR A 297 -11.03 9.81 -9.42
C THR A 297 -10.51 8.49 -10.01
N HIS A 298 -9.66 8.58 -11.04
CA HIS A 298 -9.06 7.40 -11.68
C HIS A 298 -8.14 6.61 -10.74
N VAL A 299 -7.23 7.29 -10.06
CA VAL A 299 -6.21 6.68 -9.21
C VAL A 299 -6.80 6.08 -7.94
N LEU A 300 -7.79 6.74 -7.34
CA LEU A 300 -8.43 6.29 -6.10
C LEU A 300 -9.62 5.35 -6.34
N GLY A 301 -10.18 5.35 -7.54
CA GLY A 301 -11.36 4.56 -7.87
C GLY A 301 -12.62 5.03 -7.14
N VAL A 302 -12.74 6.33 -6.92
CA VAL A 302 -13.92 6.99 -6.32
C VAL A 302 -14.78 7.61 -7.43
N GLU A 303 -16.05 7.92 -7.16
CA GLU A 303 -16.96 8.44 -8.19
C GLU A 303 -16.85 9.96 -8.42
N ASN A 304 -16.71 10.74 -7.33
CA ASN A 304 -16.60 12.20 -7.39
C ASN A 304 -15.58 12.71 -6.36
N VAL A 305 -14.83 13.74 -6.75
CA VAL A 305 -13.82 14.41 -5.92
C VAL A 305 -14.03 15.92 -5.98
N GLY A 306 -14.34 16.52 -4.83
CA GLY A 306 -14.39 17.96 -4.65
C GLY A 306 -12.99 18.58 -4.54
N ILE A 307 -12.87 19.87 -4.85
CA ILE A 307 -11.56 20.55 -4.83
C ILE A 307 -10.93 20.68 -3.43
N ASP A 308 -11.74 20.54 -2.40
CA ASP A 308 -11.37 20.53 -0.98
C ASP A 308 -10.96 19.14 -0.47
N ASP A 309 -11.27 18.08 -1.21
CA ASP A 309 -11.05 16.73 -0.73
C ASP A 309 -9.55 16.41 -0.74
N SER A 310 -9.04 16.01 0.43
CA SER A 310 -7.67 15.58 0.59
C SER A 310 -7.46 14.20 -0.04
N PHE A 311 -6.42 14.07 -0.86
CA PHE A 311 -6.02 12.82 -1.49
C PHE A 311 -5.93 11.66 -0.48
N PHE A 312 -5.33 11.91 0.69
CA PHE A 312 -5.13 10.89 1.72
C PHE A 312 -6.41 10.56 2.48
N ASP A 313 -7.32 11.53 2.60
CA ASP A 313 -8.61 11.34 3.31
C ASP A 313 -9.57 10.52 2.45
N LEU A 314 -9.45 10.63 1.12
CA LEU A 314 -10.13 9.78 0.15
C LEU A 314 -9.53 8.36 0.05
N GLY A 315 -8.58 8.00 0.93
CA GLY A 315 -7.93 6.71 0.95
C GLY A 315 -6.67 6.62 0.08
N GLY A 316 -6.19 7.75 -0.43
CA GLY A 316 -4.89 7.83 -1.09
C GLY A 316 -3.74 7.51 -0.14
N ASP A 317 -2.65 7.04 -0.72
CA ASP A 317 -1.47 6.59 -0.01
C ASP A 317 -0.18 6.84 -0.79
N SER A 318 0.98 6.43 -0.29
CA SER A 318 2.26 6.65 -0.98
C SER A 318 2.31 6.00 -2.36
N LEU A 319 1.66 4.84 -2.55
CA LEU A 319 1.65 4.10 -3.82
C LEU A 319 0.77 4.80 -4.85
N SER A 320 -0.47 5.10 -4.47
CA SER A 320 -1.41 5.86 -5.29
C SER A 320 -0.94 7.30 -5.48
N ALA A 321 -0.22 7.90 -4.53
CA ALA A 321 0.46 9.20 -4.68
C ALA A 321 1.52 9.16 -5.77
N MET A 322 2.36 8.12 -5.81
CA MET A 322 3.34 7.94 -6.88
C MET A 322 2.67 7.78 -8.25
N ARG A 323 1.56 7.03 -8.32
CA ARG A 323 0.75 6.88 -9.54
C ARG A 323 0.12 8.21 -9.95
N LEU A 324 -0.53 8.90 -9.03
CA LEU A 324 -1.12 10.22 -9.22
C LEU A 324 -0.09 11.21 -9.77
N VAL A 325 1.08 11.31 -9.15
CA VAL A 325 2.15 12.22 -9.58
C VAL A 325 2.65 11.86 -10.98
N ALA A 326 2.82 10.56 -11.28
CA ALA A 326 3.21 10.12 -12.61
C ALA A 326 2.17 10.49 -13.68
N GLU A 327 0.87 10.31 -13.38
CA GLU A 327 -0.23 10.68 -14.26
C GLU A 327 -0.37 12.19 -14.43
N VAL A 328 -0.23 12.98 -13.35
CA VAL A 328 -0.22 14.45 -13.40
C VAL A 328 0.92 14.97 -14.26
N ASN A 329 2.14 14.47 -14.05
CA ASN A 329 3.30 14.87 -14.83
C ASN A 329 3.14 14.54 -16.31
N THR A 330 2.55 13.38 -16.62
CA THR A 330 2.31 12.95 -18.01
C THR A 330 1.17 13.73 -18.65
N GLY A 331 0.06 13.93 -17.92
CA GLY A 331 -1.17 14.52 -18.45
C GLY A 331 -1.14 16.04 -18.56
N LEU A 332 -0.38 16.72 -17.69
CA LEU A 332 -0.26 18.18 -17.66
C LEU A 332 1.10 18.69 -18.16
N ASP A 333 2.03 17.81 -18.50
CA ASP A 333 3.41 18.15 -18.92
C ASP A 333 4.12 19.04 -17.88
N VAL A 334 4.03 18.63 -16.61
CA VAL A 334 4.62 19.33 -15.45
C VAL A 334 5.63 18.45 -14.72
N HIS A 335 6.39 19.03 -13.80
CA HIS A 335 7.34 18.33 -12.94
C HIS A 335 6.94 18.47 -11.47
N LEU A 336 5.87 17.76 -11.09
CA LEU A 336 5.44 17.62 -9.72
C LEU A 336 6.27 16.53 -9.03
N GLY A 337 6.93 16.90 -7.93
CA GLY A 337 7.54 15.93 -7.01
C GLY A 337 6.51 15.37 -6.03
N VAL A 338 6.68 14.11 -5.60
CA VAL A 338 5.76 13.45 -4.65
C VAL A 338 5.58 14.25 -3.36
N ARG A 339 6.64 14.91 -2.88
CA ARG A 339 6.59 15.79 -1.70
C ARG A 339 5.53 16.90 -1.82
N ALA A 340 5.31 17.45 -3.01
CA ALA A 340 4.32 18.51 -3.20
C ALA A 340 2.89 18.03 -2.94
N LEU A 341 2.58 16.77 -3.24
CA LEU A 341 1.27 16.18 -2.92
C LEU A 341 1.09 16.00 -1.40
N PHE A 342 2.14 15.60 -0.68
CA PHE A 342 2.08 15.49 0.78
C PHE A 342 1.85 16.84 1.47
N GLU A 343 2.46 17.90 0.95
CA GLU A 343 2.29 19.26 1.50
C GLU A 343 0.98 19.95 1.05
N ALA A 344 0.43 19.53 -0.09
CA ALA A 344 -0.79 20.10 -0.69
C ALA A 344 -1.70 18.98 -1.23
N PRO A 345 -2.37 18.21 -0.34
CA PRO A 345 -3.09 17.00 -0.73
C PRO A 345 -4.43 17.26 -1.44
N THR A 346 -4.95 18.48 -1.38
CA THR A 346 -6.23 18.84 -2.02
C THR A 346 -6.01 19.39 -3.42
N ILE A 347 -6.96 19.15 -4.33
CA ILE A 347 -6.89 19.64 -5.72
C ILE A 347 -6.66 21.14 -5.77
N ARG A 348 -7.35 21.93 -4.94
CA ARG A 348 -7.17 23.39 -4.92
C ARG A 348 -5.76 23.80 -4.53
N ARG A 349 -5.19 23.20 -3.48
CA ARG A 349 -3.83 23.54 -3.03
C ARG A 349 -2.78 23.06 -4.04
N LEU A 350 -3.01 21.91 -4.66
CA LEU A 350 -2.11 21.37 -5.68
C LEU A 350 -2.16 22.19 -6.98
N ALA A 351 -3.36 22.58 -7.43
CA ALA A 351 -3.56 23.45 -8.59
C ALA A 351 -2.90 24.82 -8.40
N ALA A 352 -2.97 25.40 -7.20
CA ALA A 352 -2.30 26.65 -6.88
C ALA A 352 -0.78 26.55 -7.04
N ARG A 353 -0.16 25.44 -6.61
CA ARG A 353 1.28 25.19 -6.78
C ARG A 353 1.69 24.98 -8.24
N LEU A 354 0.87 24.26 -9.00
CA LEU A 354 1.09 24.09 -10.44
C LEU A 354 0.99 25.43 -11.21
N GLY A 355 0.21 26.38 -10.69
CA GLY A 355 0.08 27.73 -11.24
C GLY A 355 1.26 28.67 -10.93
N THR A 356 2.04 28.41 -9.89
CA THR A 356 3.18 29.26 -9.47
C THR A 356 4.52 28.82 -10.05
N ASP A 357 4.72 27.51 -10.27
CA ASP A 357 5.98 26.96 -10.80
C ASP A 357 5.95 26.67 -12.32
N GLY A 358 4.79 26.83 -12.96
CA GLY A 358 4.52 26.47 -14.36
C GLY A 358 4.25 27.65 -15.29
N GLY A 359 5.19 28.58 -15.39
CA GLY A 359 5.17 29.59 -16.44
C GLY A 359 5.30 28.96 -17.84
N ALA A 360 4.18 28.92 -18.57
CA ALA A 360 4.04 28.67 -20.01
C ALA A 360 4.02 27.21 -20.52
N ARG A 361 2.80 26.67 -20.74
CA ARG A 361 2.20 26.38 -22.08
C ARG A 361 1.05 25.36 -21.93
N ALA A 362 -0.14 25.86 -21.61
CA ALA A 362 -1.38 25.17 -22.01
C ALA A 362 -1.52 25.27 -23.55
N ARG A 363 -0.79 24.44 -24.30
CA ARG A 363 -1.08 24.26 -25.72
C ARG A 363 -2.33 23.41 -25.83
N ARG A 364 -3.37 24.00 -26.43
CA ARG A 364 -4.64 23.38 -26.84
C ARG A 364 -4.44 21.95 -27.34
N TRP A 365 -4.82 20.99 -26.51
CA TRP A 365 -5.27 19.66 -26.93
C TRP A 365 -6.48 19.25 -26.09
N TRP A 366 -7.61 19.89 -26.39
CA TRP A 366 -8.93 19.32 -26.18
C TRP A 366 -9.74 19.60 -27.45
N PRO A 367 -9.97 18.62 -28.35
CA PRO A 367 -11.04 18.77 -29.31
C PRO A 367 -12.33 18.78 -28.48
N ALA A 368 -13.13 19.82 -28.65
CA ALA A 368 -14.52 19.84 -28.25
C ALA A 368 -15.28 18.77 -29.06
N SER A 369 -15.15 17.51 -28.66
CA SER A 369 -16.01 16.41 -29.07
C SER A 369 -16.01 15.38 -27.96
N GLY A 370 -17.19 15.14 -27.39
CA GLY A 370 -17.38 14.30 -26.22
C GLY A 370 -16.79 12.90 -26.43
N ARG A 371 -15.79 12.54 -25.63
CA ARG A 371 -15.36 11.16 -25.44
C ARG A 371 -16.37 10.50 -24.51
N ARG A 372 -17.29 9.71 -25.06
CA ARG A 372 -18.08 8.76 -24.27
C ARG A 372 -17.31 7.45 -24.21
N TRP A 373 -17.12 6.94 -23.00
CA TRP A 373 -16.75 5.54 -22.81
C TRP A 373 -17.97 4.68 -23.11
N CYS A 374 -17.87 3.74 -24.05
CA CYS A 374 -18.95 2.82 -24.38
C CYS A 374 -18.63 1.42 -23.84
N ARG A 375 -19.59 0.82 -23.13
CA ARG A 375 -19.56 -0.58 -22.73
C ARG A 375 -20.04 -1.43 -23.91
N CYS A 376 -19.18 -2.22 -24.53
CA CYS A 376 -19.59 -3.14 -25.58
C CYS A 376 -20.52 -4.23 -25.01
N ARG A 377 -21.75 -4.34 -25.52
CA ARG A 377 -22.58 -5.54 -25.35
C ARG A 377 -22.59 -6.32 -26.66
N SER A 378 -21.92 -7.47 -26.67
CA SER A 378 -22.18 -8.55 -27.62
C SER A 378 -22.92 -9.66 -26.87
N PRO A 379 -23.98 -10.27 -27.45
CA PRO A 379 -24.70 -11.37 -26.81
C PRO A 379 -24.05 -12.75 -26.99
N SER A 380 -22.75 -12.84 -27.33
CA SER A 380 -22.05 -14.14 -27.38
C SER A 380 -20.69 -14.09 -26.68
N ARG A 381 -20.68 -14.70 -25.47
CA ARG A 381 -19.55 -15.02 -24.57
C ARG A 381 -18.79 -13.81 -23.99
N GLY A 382 -18.79 -13.75 -22.66
CA GLY A 382 -18.40 -12.61 -21.84
C GLY A 382 -17.01 -12.04 -22.14
N CYS A 383 -16.99 -10.75 -22.50
CA CYS A 383 -15.80 -9.92 -22.50
C CYS A 383 -16.21 -8.52 -22.01
N GLY A 384 -15.93 -8.20 -20.75
CA GLY A 384 -16.14 -6.88 -20.15
C GLY A 384 -14.88 -6.02 -20.25
N SER A 385 -14.45 -5.68 -21.46
CA SER A 385 -13.30 -4.78 -21.67
C SER A 385 -13.75 -3.42 -22.23
N TRP A 386 -13.15 -2.35 -21.71
CA TRP A 386 -13.30 -0.99 -22.23
C TRP A 386 -12.37 -0.81 -23.43
N ALA A 387 -12.87 -0.25 -24.54
CA ALA A 387 -12.09 -0.03 -25.75
C ALA A 387 -11.89 1.47 -26.02
N ASN A 388 -10.70 1.84 -26.50
CA ASN A 388 -10.38 3.20 -26.92
C ASN A 388 -10.70 3.33 -28.42
N CYS A 389 -11.60 4.25 -28.79
CA CYS A 389 -12.04 4.41 -30.18
C CYS A 389 -11.74 5.82 -30.69
N THR A 390 -11.05 5.91 -31.83
CA THR A 390 -10.70 7.17 -32.51
C THR A 390 -11.55 7.30 -33.77
N GLY A 391 -12.76 7.81 -33.63
CA GLY A 391 -13.67 8.08 -34.76
C GLY A 391 -14.48 6.86 -35.24
N PRO A 392 -15.36 7.05 -36.24
CA PRO A 392 -16.50 6.17 -36.51
C PRO A 392 -16.17 4.74 -36.99
N HIS A 393 -14.90 4.40 -37.27
CA HIS A 393 -14.51 3.08 -37.78
C HIS A 393 -13.20 2.50 -37.23
N ARG A 394 -12.67 2.97 -36.08
CA ARG A 394 -11.48 2.34 -35.47
C ARG A 394 -11.63 2.19 -33.96
N CYS A 395 -11.77 0.96 -33.51
CA CYS A 395 -11.53 0.55 -32.13
C CYS A 395 -10.39 -0.49 -32.15
N THR A 396 -9.39 -0.31 -31.27
CA THR A 396 -8.28 -1.25 -31.07
C THR A 396 -8.46 -1.97 -29.74
N THR A 397 -8.63 -3.29 -29.78
CA THR A 397 -8.54 -4.18 -28.62
C THR A 397 -7.22 -4.95 -28.65
N TRP A 398 -6.74 -5.38 -27.48
CA TRP A 398 -5.39 -5.94 -27.29
C TRP A 398 -5.17 -7.36 -27.85
N ARG A 399 -6.10 -7.91 -28.66
CA ARG A 399 -5.93 -9.17 -29.43
C ARG A 399 -6.90 -9.16 -30.62
N SER A 400 -6.35 -9.23 -31.83
CA SER A 400 -6.98 -9.45 -33.16
C SER A 400 -8.03 -8.43 -33.67
N ARG A 401 -7.97 -8.13 -34.99
CA ARG A 401 -8.87 -7.20 -35.71
C ARG A 401 -10.30 -7.75 -35.76
N CYS A 402 -11.29 -6.98 -35.28
CA CYS A 402 -12.71 -7.21 -35.57
C CYS A 402 -13.28 -6.05 -36.40
N SER A 403 -14.10 -6.37 -37.41
CA SER A 403 -14.86 -5.42 -38.22
C SER A 403 -16.25 -5.17 -37.61
N CYS A 404 -16.65 -3.91 -37.47
CA CYS A 404 -18.02 -3.52 -37.11
C CYS A 404 -18.77 -3.00 -38.34
N THR A 405 -19.87 -3.65 -38.69
CA THR A 405 -20.86 -3.18 -39.67
C THR A 405 -22.19 -2.89 -38.94
N GLY A 406 -22.69 -1.65 -39.01
CA GLY A 406 -24.00 -1.27 -38.46
C GLY A 406 -24.20 0.24 -38.35
N ALA A 407 -25.27 0.76 -38.96
CA ALA A 407 -25.57 2.18 -39.14
C ALA A 407 -26.10 2.89 -37.87
N TRP A 408 -25.84 4.19 -37.75
CA TRP A 408 -26.35 5.08 -36.70
C TRP A 408 -27.60 5.83 -37.16
N THR A 409 -28.68 5.81 -36.36
CA THR A 409 -29.83 6.71 -36.50
C THR A 409 -29.73 7.87 -35.50
N PRO A 410 -29.84 9.15 -35.93
CA PRO A 410 -29.81 10.29 -35.01
C PRO A 410 -31.21 10.59 -34.43
N ARG A 411 -31.28 11.01 -33.16
CA ARG A 411 -32.48 11.62 -32.54
C ARG A 411 -32.56 13.12 -32.88
N PRO A 412 -33.76 13.73 -32.96
CA PRO A 412 -33.96 15.06 -33.53
C PRO A 412 -33.62 16.19 -32.56
N SER A 413 -33.15 17.31 -33.11
CA SER A 413 -32.85 18.57 -32.44
C SER A 413 -34.11 19.30 -31.94
N ALA A 414 -33.98 19.95 -30.79
CA ALA A 414 -34.98 20.84 -30.21
C ALA A 414 -35.21 22.06 -31.12
N ARG A 415 -36.48 22.32 -31.45
CA ARG A 415 -36.94 23.48 -32.23
C ARG A 415 -36.87 24.76 -31.38
N ARG A 416 -36.27 25.81 -31.94
CA ARG A 416 -36.54 27.21 -31.56
C ARG A 416 -37.93 27.58 -32.08
N TRP A 417 -38.70 28.31 -31.28
CA TRP A 417 -39.94 28.98 -31.70
C TRP A 417 -39.62 30.44 -32.10
N PRO A 418 -40.25 31.00 -33.17
CA PRO A 418 -40.25 32.44 -33.48
C PRO A 418 -41.46 33.12 -32.79
N THR A 419 -41.52 34.41 -32.50
CA THR A 419 -40.80 35.64 -32.88
C THR A 419 -40.51 36.49 -31.66
#